data_AF-A0A4R5EMD9-F1
#
_entry.id   AF-A0A4R5EMD9-F1
#
_cell.length_a   1.000
_cell.length_b   1.000
_cell.length_c   1.000
_cell.angle_alpha   90.00
_cell.angle_beta   90.00
_cell.angle_gamma   90.00
#
_symmetry.space_group_name_H-M   'P 1'
#
loop_
_entity.id
_entity.type
_entity.pdbx_description
1 polymer ?
#
loop_
_entity_poly.entity_id
_entity_poly.type
_entity_poly.pdbx_seq_one_letter_code
_entity_poly.pdbx_strand_id
1 'polypeptide(L)'
;MPNSEERDSSGREGLAAAPSGGAVSGGAGDGAAAGTEVARVGDPVTVWPCANCGRPVPQPMGAVRAVRYCQDNDGACATEARDRRERGRDAPGLTGQVASAWEMVERLEKAADLLADSLTSELSVAGVERRVAEVRAEAARELAVAQSERDASQRRAEEAWQEASAARQRAGAAEEQAARLREEAKVATAKRDAAQQAWEEAHQIAQQSMTAKLAAESERDRVAARETELLAALENARAELVALHARLSEAEGAAEAQRVEAAVAKQGAEDLRNAMRDTEAQRQRAMQAASKAEAERTAAQRAQSEAEAELVRAHARTEEAAKERDAAQAQAKAATAERDELTAKVNDQAVQLRQLAQSVAEQQAALTALAEERDAARAEADRARRQIDQFTHSTLSSVPPGGRMAGGGTPAPPAGHPYAAGMPPGPPPAGGPVPAGGPVPSGAPAPNGSPLGAPVPVNPPRQSPGRVNGADREDPLFTGP
;
A
#
# COMPACT_ATOMS: atom_id res chain seq x y z
N MET A 1 33.19 21.79 49.28
CA MET A 1 33.34 22.70 50.43
C MET A 1 32.53 22.12 51.60
N PRO A 2 33.14 21.37 52.52
CA PRO A 2 32.53 21.00 53.79
C PRO A 2 32.79 22.07 54.86
N ASN A 3 31.98 22.09 55.92
CA ASN A 3 32.07 23.06 57.01
C ASN A 3 33.26 22.81 57.95
N SER A 4 33.68 23.87 58.64
CA SER A 4 34.48 23.80 59.87
C SER A 4 33.57 24.13 61.06
N GLU A 5 33.10 23.11 61.77
CA GLU A 5 32.26 23.27 62.96
C GLU A 5 33.00 22.85 64.25
N GLU A 6 33.02 23.80 65.17
CA GLU A 6 33.21 23.80 66.62
C GLU A 6 33.46 22.46 67.36
N ARG A 7 34.42 22.49 68.30
CA ARG A 7 34.36 21.73 69.56
C ARG A 7 34.89 22.53 70.74
N ASP A 8 33.99 23.13 71.49
CA ASP A 8 34.20 23.37 72.93
C ASP A 8 34.17 22.03 73.69
N SER A 9 34.93 21.94 74.78
CA SER A 9 34.66 21.00 75.90
C SER A 9 35.45 21.40 77.15
N SER A 10 34.73 21.84 78.17
CA SER A 10 35.23 22.41 79.41
C SER A 10 35.69 21.36 80.44
N GLY A 11 36.57 21.76 81.36
CA GLY A 11 36.28 21.58 82.78
C GLY A 11 37.23 20.78 83.68
N ARG A 12 37.70 21.48 84.73
CA ARG A 12 37.26 21.27 86.14
C ARG A 12 38.29 20.75 87.19
N GLU A 13 38.53 21.64 88.16
CA GLU A 13 38.78 21.47 89.62
C GLU A 13 39.38 20.18 90.22
N GLY A 14 40.37 20.33 91.11
CA GLY A 14 40.80 19.29 92.06
C GLY A 14 41.69 19.84 93.19
N LEU A 15 41.39 19.52 94.46
CA LEU A 15 42.09 19.99 95.67
C LEU A 15 42.78 18.84 96.42
N ALA A 16 44.03 19.03 96.83
CA ALA A 16 44.69 18.35 97.96
C ALA A 16 45.82 19.26 98.48
N ALA A 17 45.94 19.66 99.75
CA ALA A 17 45.83 18.96 101.05
C ALA A 17 47.16 18.30 101.49
N ALA A 18 47.62 18.67 102.69
CA ALA A 18 48.81 18.13 103.34
C ALA A 18 48.46 16.95 104.26
N PRO A 19 49.49 16.25 104.79
CA PRO A 19 49.41 15.71 106.13
C PRO A 19 50.53 16.24 107.05
N SER A 20 50.32 16.13 108.36
CA SER A 20 51.25 16.54 109.41
C SER A 20 51.27 15.53 110.57
N GLY A 21 52.34 15.55 111.36
CA GLY A 21 52.40 14.92 112.68
C GLY A 21 53.20 13.62 112.79
N GLY A 22 53.69 13.33 114.00
CA GLY A 22 54.38 12.08 114.36
C GLY A 22 55.57 12.28 115.30
N ALA A 23 55.33 12.34 116.62
CA ALA A 23 56.38 12.31 117.65
C ALA A 23 56.01 11.28 118.73
N VAL A 24 56.99 10.50 119.22
CA VAL A 24 56.83 9.46 120.25
C VAL A 24 58.07 9.46 121.17
N SER A 25 57.90 8.99 122.42
CA SER A 25 58.81 9.25 123.55
C SER A 25 59.22 7.97 124.31
N GLY A 26 60.31 8.03 125.09
CA GLY A 26 60.71 7.02 126.10
C GLY A 26 62.13 6.45 125.91
N GLY A 27 62.84 5.98 126.93
CA GLY A 27 62.50 5.85 128.36
C GLY A 27 63.73 5.53 129.25
N ALA A 28 63.53 5.45 130.57
CA ALA A 28 64.58 5.43 131.61
C ALA A 28 65.37 4.10 131.79
N GLY A 29 66.43 4.14 132.60
CA GLY A 29 67.16 2.97 133.11
C GLY A 29 68.28 3.32 134.11
N ASP A 30 68.11 2.99 135.39
CA ASP A 30 69.08 3.17 136.50
C ASP A 30 69.96 1.93 136.73
N GLY A 31 71.06 2.05 137.51
CA GLY A 31 71.54 0.91 138.30
C GLY A 31 73.02 0.84 138.75
N ALA A 32 73.25 1.10 140.04
CA ALA A 32 74.18 0.36 140.94
C ALA A 32 75.72 0.31 140.64
N ALA A 33 76.56 -0.30 141.50
CA ALA A 33 76.81 -0.05 142.94
C ALA A 33 78.04 -0.86 143.44
N ALA A 34 78.70 -0.37 144.49
CA ALA A 34 79.72 -1.05 145.31
C ALA A 34 81.05 -1.46 144.59
N GLY A 35 82.15 -1.73 145.30
CA GLY A 35 82.35 -1.64 146.76
C GLY A 35 83.83 -1.66 147.16
N THR A 36 84.13 -1.21 148.38
CA THR A 36 85.47 -1.22 148.98
C THR A 36 85.64 -2.38 149.97
N GLU A 37 86.81 -3.03 149.96
CA GLU A 37 87.24 -3.92 151.05
C GLU A 37 88.44 -3.33 151.81
N VAL A 38 88.48 -3.60 153.11
CA VAL A 38 89.49 -3.07 154.04
C VAL A 38 90.19 -4.26 154.72
N ALA A 39 91.51 -4.34 154.55
CA ALA A 39 92.32 -5.42 155.11
C ALA A 39 92.36 -5.38 156.65
N ARG A 40 92.42 -6.56 157.28
CA ARG A 40 92.42 -6.71 158.75
C ARG A 40 93.82 -6.63 159.34
N VAL A 41 93.91 -6.18 160.60
CA VAL A 41 95.16 -6.17 161.37
C VAL A 41 95.49 -7.58 161.86
N GLY A 42 96.69 -8.08 161.58
CA GLY A 42 97.21 -9.34 162.17
C GLY A 42 98.25 -10.10 161.36
N ASP A 43 98.37 -9.85 160.05
CA ASP A 43 99.27 -10.61 159.17
C ASP A 43 100.77 -10.34 159.40
N PRO A 44 101.66 -11.31 159.12
CA PRO A 44 103.10 -11.18 159.28
C PRO A 44 103.69 -10.28 158.18
N VAL A 45 103.68 -8.97 158.45
CA VAL A 45 104.28 -7.93 157.59
C VAL A 45 105.68 -8.35 157.17
N THR A 46 105.89 -8.57 155.87
CA THR A 46 107.22 -8.91 155.35
C THR A 46 108.08 -7.65 155.38
N VAL A 47 109.09 -7.65 156.25
CA VAL A 47 109.97 -6.50 156.44
C VAL A 47 111.16 -6.62 155.49
N TRP A 48 111.30 -5.66 154.57
CA TRP A 48 112.42 -5.60 153.64
C TRP A 48 113.36 -4.43 153.99
N PRO A 49 114.69 -4.58 153.86
CA PRO A 49 115.61 -3.45 154.06
C PRO A 49 115.40 -2.38 152.97
N CYS A 50 115.30 -1.13 153.38
CA CYS A 50 115.20 0.04 152.50
C CYS A 50 116.36 0.07 151.50
N ALA A 51 116.07 0.17 150.21
CA ALA A 51 117.06 0.11 149.13
C ALA A 51 118.07 1.29 149.11
N ASN A 52 117.96 2.26 150.02
CA ASN A 52 118.91 3.37 150.17
C ASN A 52 119.66 3.37 151.52
N CYS A 53 118.97 3.10 152.63
CA CYS A 53 119.53 3.21 153.99
C CYS A 53 119.51 1.93 154.82
N GLY A 54 119.01 0.81 154.28
CA GLY A 54 118.94 -0.49 154.95
C GLY A 54 117.90 -0.62 156.07
N ARG A 55 117.23 0.47 156.49
CA ARG A 55 116.19 0.42 157.54
C ARG A 55 115.05 -0.54 157.19
N PRO A 56 114.49 -1.28 158.16
CA PRO A 56 113.33 -2.15 157.95
C PRO A 56 112.12 -1.38 157.43
N VAL A 57 111.60 -1.75 156.25
CA VAL A 57 110.39 -1.20 155.63
C VAL A 57 109.27 -2.24 155.70
N PRO A 58 108.11 -1.91 156.30
CA PRO A 58 106.96 -2.81 156.30
C PRO A 58 106.30 -2.85 154.91
N GLN A 59 106.18 -4.05 154.32
CA GLN A 59 105.41 -4.22 153.07
C GLN A 59 103.90 -4.35 153.37
N PRO A 60 103.03 -3.55 152.74
CA PRO A 60 101.58 -3.73 152.86
C PRO A 60 101.11 -4.98 152.09
N MET A 61 100.49 -5.92 152.81
CA MET A 61 99.93 -7.14 152.22
C MET A 61 98.89 -6.80 151.15
N GLY A 62 98.96 -7.46 149.99
CA GLY A 62 98.03 -7.27 148.88
C GLY A 62 98.29 -6.07 147.97
N ALA A 63 99.25 -5.20 148.28
CA ALA A 63 99.64 -4.13 147.36
C ALA A 63 100.44 -4.69 146.16
N VAL A 64 100.03 -4.33 144.94
CA VAL A 64 100.67 -4.79 143.69
C VAL A 64 102.12 -4.28 143.54
N ARG A 65 102.51 -3.25 144.31
CA ARG A 65 103.87 -2.67 144.29
C ARG A 65 104.54 -2.75 145.65
N ALA A 66 105.72 -3.37 145.70
CA ALA A 66 106.55 -3.38 146.88
C ALA A 66 107.13 -1.98 147.19
N VAL A 67 107.00 -1.55 148.44
CA VAL A 67 107.50 -0.27 148.96
C VAL A 67 109.02 -0.39 149.15
N ARG A 68 109.80 0.08 148.16
CA ARG A 68 111.27 -0.12 148.11
C ARG A 68 112.09 0.80 149.02
N TYR A 69 111.49 1.83 149.62
CA TYR A 69 112.16 2.83 150.45
C TYR A 69 111.37 3.09 151.74
N CYS A 70 112.06 3.38 152.85
CA CYS A 70 111.39 3.78 154.10
C CYS A 70 110.71 5.15 153.92
N GLN A 71 109.53 5.30 154.53
CA GLN A 71 108.73 6.52 154.42
C GLN A 71 109.18 7.62 155.41
N ASP A 72 110.10 7.27 156.32
CA ASP A 72 110.78 8.16 157.26
C ASP A 72 111.18 9.51 156.63
N ASN A 73 110.88 10.61 157.35
CA ASN A 73 111.11 12.00 156.95
C ASN A 73 110.45 12.36 155.59
N ASP A 74 109.13 12.20 155.49
CA ASP A 74 108.31 12.61 154.33
C ASP A 74 108.82 12.09 152.98
N GLY A 75 109.32 10.85 152.97
CA GLY A 75 109.89 10.23 151.78
C GLY A 75 111.29 10.75 151.37
N ALA A 76 111.95 11.57 152.19
CA ALA A 76 113.30 12.07 151.92
C ALA A 76 114.32 10.94 151.66
N CYS A 77 114.13 9.74 152.21
CA CYS A 77 114.99 8.60 151.87
C CYS A 77 114.79 8.06 150.44
N ALA A 78 113.59 8.20 149.87
CA ALA A 78 113.31 7.91 148.46
C ALA A 78 113.81 9.04 147.54
N THR A 79 113.67 10.30 147.97
CA THR A 79 114.21 11.47 147.28
C THR A 79 115.74 11.43 147.24
N GLU A 80 116.42 11.21 148.36
CA GLU A 80 117.89 11.11 148.40
C GLU A 80 118.41 9.92 147.57
N ALA A 81 117.65 8.83 147.48
CA ALA A 81 117.93 7.72 146.57
C ALA A 81 117.78 8.12 145.09
N ARG A 82 116.79 8.97 144.78
CA ARG A 82 116.61 9.59 143.46
C ARG A 82 117.74 10.56 143.15
N ASP A 83 118.10 11.47 144.05
CA ASP A 83 119.19 12.43 143.89
C ASP A 83 120.55 11.74 143.76
N ARG A 84 120.74 10.59 144.42
CA ARG A 84 121.93 9.74 144.28
C ARG A 84 121.95 9.01 142.93
N ARG A 85 120.79 8.60 142.40
CA ARG A 85 120.64 8.10 141.02
C ARG A 85 120.82 9.19 139.97
N GLU A 86 120.33 10.40 140.20
CA GLU A 86 120.43 11.55 139.29
C GLU A 86 121.88 12.04 139.20
N ARG A 87 122.61 12.16 140.32
CA ARG A 87 124.08 12.33 140.30
C ARG A 87 124.83 11.16 139.64
N GLY A 88 124.26 9.96 139.64
CA GLY A 88 124.77 8.79 138.91
C GLY A 88 124.37 8.72 137.43
N ARG A 89 123.37 9.53 137.00
CA ARG A 89 122.84 9.61 135.64
C ARG A 89 123.78 10.45 134.75
N ASP A 90 124.36 11.51 135.32
CA ASP A 90 125.38 12.35 134.69
C ASP A 90 126.82 11.79 134.83
N ALA A 91 127.00 10.69 135.56
CA ALA A 91 128.31 10.07 135.79
C ALA A 91 128.76 9.24 134.57
N PRO A 92 129.89 9.59 133.90
CA PRO A 92 130.31 8.94 132.66
C PRO A 92 130.75 7.50 132.91
N GLY A 93 130.07 6.55 132.26
CA GLY A 93 130.40 5.12 132.28
C GLY A 93 129.19 4.22 132.55
N LEU A 94 129.46 3.03 133.10
CA LEU A 94 128.46 1.98 133.31
C LEU A 94 127.31 2.41 134.24
N THR A 95 127.57 3.33 135.17
CA THR A 95 126.58 3.86 136.13
C THR A 95 125.45 4.63 135.45
N GLY A 96 125.77 5.49 134.48
CA GLY A 96 124.77 6.22 133.70
C GLY A 96 123.94 5.28 132.81
N GLN A 97 124.55 4.23 132.26
CA GLN A 97 123.84 3.22 131.47
C GLN A 97 122.84 2.43 132.33
N VAL A 98 123.22 2.03 133.55
CA VAL A 98 122.30 1.39 134.51
C VAL A 98 121.19 2.35 134.92
N ALA A 99 121.48 3.63 135.18
CA ALA A 99 120.48 4.63 135.52
C ALA A 99 119.46 4.86 134.38
N SER A 100 119.91 4.84 133.12
CA SER A 100 119.04 4.93 131.94
C SER A 100 118.17 3.67 131.76
N ALA A 101 118.72 2.48 132.01
CA ALA A 101 117.95 1.23 131.97
C ALA A 101 116.80 1.22 132.99
N TRP A 102 117.02 1.74 134.21
CA TRP A 102 115.94 1.88 135.21
C TRP A 102 114.84 2.86 134.78
N GLU A 103 115.18 3.95 134.09
CA GLU A 103 114.16 4.87 133.54
C GLU A 103 113.35 4.21 132.41
N MET A 104 113.99 3.38 131.58
CA MET A 104 113.28 2.59 130.57
C MET A 104 112.31 1.60 131.21
N VAL A 105 112.69 0.97 132.32
CA VAL A 105 111.79 0.11 133.11
C VAL A 105 110.63 0.91 133.70
N GLU A 106 110.86 2.09 134.28
CA GLU A 106 109.79 2.95 134.84
C GLU A 106 108.80 3.43 133.75
N ARG A 107 109.30 3.73 132.53
CA ARG A 107 108.47 4.03 131.36
C ARG A 107 107.67 2.82 130.88
N LEU A 108 108.23 1.60 130.93
CA LEU A 108 107.55 0.36 130.59
C LEU A 108 106.50 -0.04 131.64
N GLU A 109 106.78 0.12 132.94
CA GLU A 109 105.81 -0.04 134.03
C GLU A 109 104.62 0.90 133.81
N LYS A 110 104.87 2.19 133.54
CA LYS A 110 103.81 3.18 133.27
C LYS A 110 103.02 2.90 131.98
N ALA A 111 103.65 2.32 130.96
CA ALA A 111 102.94 1.88 129.76
C ALA A 111 102.07 0.64 130.05
N ALA A 112 102.55 -0.29 130.88
CA ALA A 112 101.78 -1.44 131.33
C ALA A 112 100.60 -1.04 132.22
N ASP A 113 100.74 -0.01 133.07
CA ASP A 113 99.64 0.57 133.85
C ASP A 113 98.53 1.10 132.93
N LEU A 114 98.89 1.94 131.94
CA LEU A 114 97.91 2.51 131.00
C LEU A 114 97.22 1.44 130.14
N LEU A 115 97.94 0.37 129.78
CA LEU A 115 97.38 -0.79 129.10
C LEU A 115 96.48 -1.62 130.03
N ALA A 116 96.83 -1.75 131.31
CA ALA A 116 96.00 -2.42 132.32
C ALA A 116 94.71 -1.63 132.59
N ASP A 117 94.77 -0.30 132.66
CA ASP A 117 93.60 0.57 132.82
C ASP A 117 92.71 0.57 131.56
N SER A 118 93.29 0.57 130.35
CA SER A 118 92.52 0.44 129.11
C SER A 118 91.86 -0.93 128.98
N LEU A 119 92.60 -2.02 129.27
CA LEU A 119 92.04 -3.36 129.28
C LEU A 119 91.00 -3.55 130.37
N THR A 120 91.21 -3.01 131.58
CA THR A 120 90.23 -3.10 132.68
C THR A 120 88.99 -2.30 132.37
N SER A 121 89.10 -1.13 131.73
CA SER A 121 87.92 -0.34 131.34
C SER A 121 87.15 -0.96 130.17
N GLU A 122 87.81 -1.50 129.13
CA GLU A 122 87.13 -2.19 128.02
C GLU A 122 86.59 -3.59 128.38
N LEU A 123 87.29 -4.36 129.23
CA LEU A 123 86.87 -5.69 129.70
C LEU A 123 86.02 -5.65 130.98
N SER A 124 85.83 -4.47 131.60
CA SER A 124 84.83 -4.30 132.67
C SER A 124 83.43 -4.67 132.14
N VAL A 125 82.54 -5.10 133.03
CA VAL A 125 81.14 -5.41 132.68
C VAL A 125 80.50 -4.24 131.93
N ALA A 126 80.68 -3.01 132.41
CA ALA A 126 80.17 -1.79 131.77
C ALA A 126 80.85 -1.47 130.41
N GLY A 127 82.12 -1.85 130.21
CA GLY A 127 82.83 -1.72 128.93
C GLY A 127 82.29 -2.71 127.89
N VAL A 128 82.16 -3.98 128.29
CA VAL A 128 81.57 -5.05 127.46
C VAL A 128 80.11 -4.75 127.14
N GLU A 129 79.31 -4.30 128.12
CA GLU A 129 77.91 -3.89 127.90
C GLU A 129 77.81 -2.69 126.95
N ARG A 130 78.72 -1.73 127.01
CA ARG A 130 78.77 -0.62 126.05
C ARG A 130 79.07 -1.12 124.64
N ARG A 131 80.06 -2.01 124.46
CA ARG A 131 80.37 -2.62 123.14
C ARG A 131 79.22 -3.49 122.63
N VAL A 132 78.54 -4.24 123.50
CA VAL A 132 77.34 -5.01 123.16
C VAL A 132 76.18 -4.10 122.79
N ALA A 133 75.99 -2.95 123.45
CA ALA A 133 74.99 -1.96 123.09
C ALA A 133 75.31 -1.25 121.76
N GLU A 134 76.59 -0.93 121.52
CA GLU A 134 77.12 -0.37 120.26
C GLU A 134 76.84 -1.33 119.09
N VAL A 135 77.27 -2.59 119.19
CA VAL A 135 77.04 -3.63 118.17
C VAL A 135 75.54 -3.95 118.00
N ARG A 136 74.73 -3.94 119.07
CA ARG A 136 73.27 -4.07 118.95
C ARG A 136 72.64 -2.88 118.22
N ALA A 137 73.13 -1.66 118.44
CA ALA A 137 72.66 -0.47 117.74
C ALA A 137 73.13 -0.44 116.28
N GLU A 138 74.30 -1.01 115.96
CA GLU A 138 74.78 -1.24 114.59
C GLU A 138 73.91 -2.27 113.87
N ALA A 139 73.73 -3.46 114.43
CA ALA A 139 72.85 -4.49 113.87
C ALA A 139 71.39 -4.00 113.71
N ALA A 140 70.89 -3.16 114.61
CA ALA A 140 69.58 -2.53 114.47
C ALA A 140 69.53 -1.50 113.33
N ARG A 141 70.61 -0.73 113.11
CA ARG A 141 70.73 0.18 111.95
C ARG A 141 70.80 -0.60 110.63
N GLU A 142 71.62 -1.65 110.57
CA GLU A 142 71.73 -2.52 109.39
C GLU A 142 70.40 -3.22 109.06
N LEU A 143 69.70 -3.74 110.07
CA LEU A 143 68.39 -4.35 109.88
C LEU A 143 67.35 -3.33 109.40
N ALA A 144 67.36 -2.10 109.92
CA ALA A 144 66.48 -1.03 109.46
C ALA A 144 66.78 -0.60 108.01
N VAL A 145 68.06 -0.53 107.63
CA VAL A 145 68.48 -0.30 106.23
C VAL A 145 67.96 -1.43 105.35
N ALA A 146 68.25 -2.70 105.68
CA ALA A 146 67.84 -3.86 104.89
C ALA A 146 66.30 -3.99 104.76
N GLN A 147 65.55 -3.60 105.80
CA GLN A 147 64.09 -3.48 105.72
C GLN A 147 63.67 -2.34 104.77
N SER A 148 64.26 -1.14 104.88
CA SER A 148 63.93 -0.02 104.00
C SER A 148 64.28 -0.29 102.52
N GLU A 149 65.37 -1.02 102.25
CA GLU A 149 65.78 -1.48 100.92
C GLU A 149 64.84 -2.55 100.37
N ARG A 150 64.44 -3.53 101.21
CA ARG A 150 63.41 -4.51 100.85
C ARG A 150 62.12 -3.82 100.46
N ASP A 151 61.59 -2.95 101.31
CA ASP A 151 60.33 -2.26 101.06
C ASP A 151 60.42 -1.34 99.82
N ALA A 152 61.57 -0.72 99.57
CA ALA A 152 61.83 0.06 98.35
C ALA A 152 61.89 -0.83 97.10
N SER A 153 62.47 -2.03 97.18
CA SER A 153 62.47 -3.00 96.08
C SER A 153 61.07 -3.59 95.81
N GLN A 154 60.26 -3.80 96.86
CA GLN A 154 58.88 -4.23 96.74
C GLN A 154 58.02 -3.16 96.05
N ARG A 155 58.10 -1.89 96.48
CA ARG A 155 57.41 -0.79 95.79
C ARG A 155 57.83 -0.66 94.32
N ARG A 156 59.13 -0.70 94.01
CA ARG A 156 59.63 -0.69 92.62
C ARG A 156 59.13 -1.87 91.79
N ALA A 157 58.98 -3.05 92.40
CA ALA A 157 58.41 -4.21 91.72
C ALA A 157 56.90 -4.03 91.46
N GLU A 158 56.15 -3.51 92.43
CA GLU A 158 54.72 -3.19 92.29
C GLU A 158 54.47 -2.10 91.26
N GLU A 159 55.28 -1.04 91.24
CA GLU A 159 55.31 0.02 90.22
C GLU A 159 55.55 -0.59 88.83
N ALA A 160 56.60 -1.41 88.67
CA ALA A 160 56.91 -2.08 87.40
C ALA A 160 55.80 -3.06 86.95
N TRP A 161 55.14 -3.76 87.88
CA TRP A 161 53.97 -4.60 87.56
C TRP A 161 52.77 -3.77 87.11
N GLN A 162 52.51 -2.63 87.75
CA GLN A 162 51.46 -1.69 87.36
C GLN A 162 51.74 -1.11 85.96
N GLU A 163 52.95 -0.61 85.72
CA GLU A 163 53.38 -0.10 84.40
C GLU A 163 53.26 -1.18 83.31
N ALA A 164 53.73 -2.40 83.58
CA ALA A 164 53.61 -3.52 82.65
C ALA A 164 52.14 -3.91 82.38
N SER A 165 51.27 -3.83 83.37
CA SER A 165 49.83 -4.08 83.19
C SER A 165 49.17 -2.99 82.33
N ALA A 166 49.48 -1.72 82.58
CA ALA A 166 49.00 -0.57 81.82
C ALA A 166 49.59 -0.51 80.39
N ALA A 167 50.81 -1.02 80.18
CA ALA A 167 51.39 -1.21 78.85
C ALA A 167 50.64 -2.31 78.07
N ARG A 168 50.33 -3.45 78.69
CA ARG A 168 49.55 -4.53 78.07
C ARG A 168 48.11 -4.11 77.75
N GLN A 169 47.46 -3.36 78.63
CA GLN A 169 46.12 -2.81 78.37
C GLN A 169 46.11 -1.84 77.18
N ARG A 170 47.10 -0.94 77.10
CA ARG A 170 47.26 -0.03 75.94
C ARG A 170 47.57 -0.79 74.64
N ALA A 171 48.38 -1.84 74.70
CA ALA A 171 48.67 -2.68 73.55
C ALA A 171 47.39 -3.40 73.04
N GLY A 172 46.64 -4.05 73.92
CA GLY A 172 45.38 -4.71 73.55
C GLY A 172 44.34 -3.75 72.99
N ALA A 173 44.19 -2.54 73.57
CA ALA A 173 43.31 -1.52 73.04
C ALA A 173 43.74 -1.02 71.63
N ALA A 174 45.04 -0.90 71.39
CA ALA A 174 45.57 -0.55 70.06
C ALA A 174 45.40 -1.69 69.04
N GLU A 175 45.55 -2.94 69.46
CA GLU A 175 45.30 -4.13 68.63
C GLU A 175 43.81 -4.24 68.26
N GLU A 176 42.90 -4.03 69.21
CA GLU A 176 41.45 -3.93 68.95
C GLU A 176 41.11 -2.80 67.98
N GLN A 177 41.66 -1.60 68.19
CA GLN A 177 41.44 -0.47 67.29
C GLN A 177 41.96 -0.76 65.88
N ALA A 178 43.14 -1.36 65.77
CA ALA A 178 43.71 -1.78 64.49
C ALA A 178 42.93 -2.94 63.86
N ALA A 179 42.24 -3.79 64.62
CA ALA A 179 41.33 -4.80 64.09
C ALA A 179 40.06 -4.15 63.51
N ARG A 180 39.41 -3.24 64.28
CA ARG A 180 38.22 -2.49 63.82
C ARG A 180 38.49 -1.72 62.54
N LEU A 181 39.60 -0.97 62.47
CA LEU A 181 40.01 -0.23 61.27
C LEU A 181 40.28 -1.14 60.06
N ARG A 182 40.74 -2.39 60.25
CA ARG A 182 40.91 -3.36 59.16
C ARG A 182 39.57 -3.90 58.66
N GLU A 183 38.60 -4.16 59.52
CA GLU A 183 37.25 -4.55 59.09
C GLU A 183 36.51 -3.40 58.41
N GLU A 184 36.63 -2.17 58.92
CA GLU A 184 36.13 -0.96 58.26
C GLU A 184 36.75 -0.77 56.87
N ALA A 185 38.06 -0.96 56.73
CA ALA A 185 38.75 -0.92 55.45
C ALA A 185 38.27 -2.02 54.47
N LYS A 186 38.10 -3.27 54.94
CA LYS A 186 37.53 -4.37 54.13
C LYS A 186 36.11 -4.05 53.65
N VAL A 187 35.26 -3.49 54.52
CA VAL A 187 33.89 -3.08 54.16
C VAL A 187 33.92 -1.90 53.18
N ALA A 188 34.87 -0.97 53.30
CA ALA A 188 35.04 0.13 52.35
C ALA A 188 35.51 -0.37 50.97
N THR A 189 36.47 -1.30 50.91
CA THR A 189 36.88 -1.91 49.62
C THR A 189 35.76 -2.73 49.01
N ALA A 190 35.06 -3.57 49.78
CA ALA A 190 33.93 -4.35 49.28
C ALA A 190 32.80 -3.45 48.72
N LYS A 191 32.52 -2.30 49.36
CA LYS A 191 31.57 -1.31 48.84
C LYS A 191 32.05 -0.65 47.55
N ARG A 192 33.33 -0.31 47.43
CA ARG A 192 33.92 0.22 46.19
C ARG A 192 33.82 -0.79 45.06
N ASP A 193 34.16 -2.05 45.34
CA ASP A 193 34.25 -3.10 44.33
C ASP A 193 32.85 -3.51 43.84
N ALA A 194 31.86 -3.56 44.73
CA ALA A 194 30.46 -3.72 44.36
C ALA A 194 29.90 -2.52 43.56
N ALA A 195 30.30 -1.30 43.88
CA ALA A 195 29.93 -0.11 43.11
C ALA A 195 30.58 -0.08 41.72
N GLN A 196 31.81 -0.59 41.58
CA GLN A 196 32.47 -0.77 40.29
C GLN A 196 31.76 -1.84 39.46
N GLN A 197 31.43 -3.00 40.04
CA GLN A 197 30.66 -4.05 39.36
C GLN A 197 29.31 -3.52 38.86
N ALA A 198 28.55 -2.81 39.70
CA ALA A 198 27.28 -2.19 39.30
C ALA A 198 27.45 -1.14 38.17
N TRP A 199 28.58 -0.43 38.13
CA TRP A 199 28.89 0.49 37.02
C TRP A 199 29.26 -0.25 35.73
N GLU A 200 30.04 -1.33 35.81
CA GLU A 200 30.40 -2.18 34.67
C GLU A 200 29.17 -2.90 34.09
N GLU A 201 28.27 -3.41 34.93
CA GLU A 201 26.97 -3.97 34.55
C GLU A 201 26.09 -2.91 33.88
N ALA A 202 25.94 -1.73 34.49
CA ALA A 202 25.17 -0.63 33.90
C ALA A 202 25.74 -0.17 32.55
N HIS A 203 27.07 -0.18 32.39
CA HIS A 203 27.72 0.12 31.12
C HIS A 203 27.47 -0.95 30.06
N GLN A 204 27.52 -2.24 30.42
CA GLN A 204 27.16 -3.34 29.53
C GLN A 204 25.69 -3.29 29.10
N ILE A 205 24.77 -3.02 30.04
CA ILE A 205 23.33 -2.83 29.76
C ILE A 205 23.12 -1.62 28.83
N ALA A 206 23.85 -0.52 29.03
CA ALA A 206 23.79 0.64 28.15
C ALA A 206 24.27 0.30 26.72
N GLN A 207 25.40 -0.41 26.58
CA GLN A 207 25.90 -0.89 25.28
C GLN A 207 24.90 -1.83 24.59
N GLN A 208 24.32 -2.80 25.31
CA GLN A 208 23.28 -3.71 24.80
C GLN A 208 22.03 -2.93 24.37
N SER A 209 21.63 -1.89 25.11
CA SER A 209 20.51 -1.02 24.72
C SER A 209 20.79 -0.21 23.45
N MET A 210 22.06 0.17 23.22
CA MET A 210 22.48 0.89 22.01
C MET A 210 22.49 -0.03 20.80
N THR A 211 23.05 -1.24 20.90
CA THR A 211 23.04 -2.21 19.80
C THR A 211 21.64 -2.71 19.47
N ALA A 212 20.78 -2.89 20.48
CA ALA A 212 19.36 -3.21 20.27
C ALA A 212 18.59 -2.08 19.57
N LYS A 213 18.87 -0.80 19.89
CA LYS A 213 18.29 0.35 19.17
C LYS A 213 18.74 0.39 17.72
N LEU A 214 20.04 0.30 17.44
CA LEU A 214 20.58 0.28 16.08
C LEU A 214 20.02 -0.89 15.25
N ALA A 215 19.85 -2.07 15.86
CA ALA A 215 19.18 -3.19 15.20
C ALA A 215 17.72 -2.89 14.87
N ALA A 216 16.94 -2.34 15.82
CA ALA A 216 15.55 -1.96 15.63
C ALA A 216 15.36 -0.82 14.62
N GLU A 217 16.31 0.11 14.53
CA GLU A 217 16.38 1.16 13.50
C GLU A 217 16.66 0.52 12.13
N SER A 218 17.63 -0.38 12.01
CA SER A 218 17.90 -1.09 10.75
C SER A 218 16.73 -1.97 10.27
N GLU A 219 15.90 -2.50 11.18
CA GLU A 219 14.65 -3.19 10.81
C GLU A 219 13.54 -2.22 10.37
N ARG A 220 13.45 -1.03 10.97
CA ARG A 220 12.53 0.03 10.46
C ARG A 220 12.92 0.46 9.05
N ASP A 221 14.21 0.64 8.77
CA ASP A 221 14.70 0.99 7.44
C ASP A 221 14.39 -0.11 6.42
N ARG A 222 14.54 -1.39 6.80
CA ARG A 222 14.13 -2.55 5.97
C ARG A 222 12.62 -2.61 5.71
N VAL A 223 11.80 -2.26 6.70
CA VAL A 223 10.34 -2.19 6.54
C VAL A 223 9.94 -1.01 5.65
N ALA A 224 10.54 0.16 5.84
CA ALA A 224 10.29 1.33 5.01
C ALA A 224 10.72 1.12 3.54
N ALA A 225 11.85 0.44 3.30
CA ALA A 225 12.27 0.04 1.96
C ALA A 225 11.25 -0.91 1.30
N ARG A 226 10.76 -1.93 2.03
CA ARG A 226 9.71 -2.83 1.52
C ARG A 226 8.38 -2.10 1.28
N GLU A 227 8.06 -1.09 2.09
CA GLU A 227 6.87 -0.26 1.88
C GLU A 227 6.99 0.56 0.60
N THR A 228 8.14 1.18 0.32
CA THR A 228 8.34 1.90 -0.96
C THR A 228 8.38 0.97 -2.17
N GLU A 229 8.96 -0.24 -2.04
CA GLU A 229 8.88 -1.29 -3.08
C GLU A 229 7.43 -1.71 -3.37
N LEU A 230 6.61 -1.93 -2.33
CA LEU A 230 5.20 -2.30 -2.46
C LEU A 230 4.35 -1.16 -3.04
N LEU A 231 4.61 0.09 -2.66
CA LEU A 231 3.94 1.26 -3.24
C LEU A 231 4.28 1.40 -4.73
N ALA A 232 5.56 1.28 -5.11
CA ALA A 232 5.98 1.30 -6.51
C ALA A 232 5.36 0.14 -7.32
N ALA A 233 5.25 -1.05 -6.74
CA ALA A 233 4.58 -2.19 -7.37
C ALA A 233 3.07 -1.95 -7.56
N LEU A 234 2.40 -1.32 -6.60
CA LEU A 234 0.98 -0.93 -6.70
C LEU A 234 0.76 0.19 -7.74
N GLU A 235 1.68 1.14 -7.86
CA GLU A 235 1.65 2.19 -8.89
C GLU A 235 1.88 1.60 -10.29
N ASN A 236 2.84 0.69 -10.45
CA ASN A 236 3.03 -0.03 -11.71
C ASN A 236 1.79 -0.87 -12.08
N ALA A 237 1.21 -1.62 -11.14
CA ALA A 237 -0.01 -2.39 -11.39
C ALA A 237 -1.21 -1.50 -11.76
N ARG A 238 -1.31 -0.28 -11.19
CA ARG A 238 -2.30 0.72 -11.62
C ARG A 238 -2.04 1.22 -13.04
N ALA A 239 -0.78 1.50 -13.40
CA ALA A 239 -0.40 1.91 -14.75
C ALA A 239 -0.70 0.81 -15.78
N GLU A 240 -0.42 -0.45 -15.46
CA GLU A 240 -0.77 -1.62 -16.27
C GLU A 240 -2.28 -1.76 -16.45
N LEU A 241 -3.08 -1.61 -15.39
CA LEU A 241 -4.55 -1.64 -15.47
C LEU A 241 -5.11 -0.50 -16.34
N VAL A 242 -4.56 0.71 -16.24
CA VAL A 242 -4.95 1.84 -17.12
C VAL A 242 -4.55 1.57 -18.58
N ALA A 243 -3.36 1.03 -18.83
CA ALA A 243 -2.92 0.65 -20.18
C ALA A 243 -3.75 -0.49 -20.79
N LEU A 244 -4.18 -1.47 -19.98
CA LEU A 244 -5.09 -2.53 -20.40
C LEU A 244 -6.50 -1.98 -20.68
N HIS A 245 -7.00 -1.04 -19.88
CA HIS A 245 -8.30 -0.41 -20.10
C HIS A 245 -8.30 0.48 -21.35
N ALA A 246 -7.21 1.21 -21.61
CA ALA A 246 -7.00 1.94 -22.86
C ALA A 246 -7.04 0.99 -24.07
N ARG A 247 -6.23 -0.07 -24.08
CA ARG A 247 -6.24 -1.10 -25.14
C ARG A 247 -7.59 -1.78 -25.33
N LEU A 248 -8.35 -1.98 -24.25
CA LEU A 248 -9.71 -2.52 -24.33
C LEU A 248 -10.65 -1.52 -25.02
N SER A 249 -10.60 -0.23 -24.66
CA SER A 249 -11.40 0.81 -25.32
C SER A 249 -11.01 1.02 -26.79
N GLU A 250 -9.73 0.88 -27.14
CA GLU A 250 -9.24 0.86 -28.53
C GLU A 250 -9.79 -0.35 -29.31
N ALA A 251 -9.79 -1.53 -28.70
CA ALA A 251 -10.33 -2.76 -29.30
C ALA A 251 -11.87 -2.72 -29.44
N GLU A 252 -12.58 -2.16 -28.46
CA GLU A 252 -14.03 -1.92 -28.54
C GLU A 252 -14.37 -0.88 -29.62
N GLY A 253 -13.62 0.23 -29.70
CA GLY A 253 -13.76 1.22 -30.76
C GLY A 253 -13.47 0.65 -32.16
N ALA A 254 -12.45 -0.18 -32.30
CA ALA A 254 -12.14 -0.88 -33.56
C ALA A 254 -13.23 -1.92 -33.92
N ALA A 255 -13.78 -2.64 -32.94
CA ALA A 255 -14.87 -3.59 -33.17
C ALA A 255 -16.18 -2.88 -33.56
N GLU A 256 -16.47 -1.71 -32.99
CA GLU A 256 -17.64 -0.91 -33.37
C GLU A 256 -17.45 -0.25 -34.74
N ALA A 257 -16.24 0.23 -35.06
CA ALA A 257 -15.90 0.68 -36.41
C ALA A 257 -16.12 -0.45 -37.44
N GLN A 258 -15.64 -1.66 -37.17
CA GLN A 258 -15.88 -2.83 -38.04
C GLN A 258 -17.37 -3.20 -38.15
N ARG A 259 -18.18 -3.01 -37.10
CA ARG A 259 -19.64 -3.20 -37.16
C ARG A 259 -20.30 -2.15 -38.06
N VAL A 260 -19.89 -0.88 -37.96
CA VAL A 260 -20.38 0.21 -38.81
C VAL A 260 -19.97 -0.02 -40.27
N GLU A 261 -18.71 -0.36 -40.54
CA GLU A 261 -18.24 -0.73 -41.87
C GLU A 261 -19.00 -1.93 -42.45
N ALA A 262 -19.22 -2.98 -41.64
CA ALA A 262 -20.01 -4.14 -42.07
C ALA A 262 -21.50 -3.81 -42.27
N ALA A 263 -22.06 -2.84 -41.55
CA ALA A 263 -23.42 -2.34 -41.77
C ALA A 263 -23.52 -1.52 -43.06
N VAL A 264 -22.58 -0.60 -43.30
CA VAL A 264 -22.47 0.18 -44.55
C VAL A 264 -22.24 -0.75 -45.76
N ALA A 265 -21.39 -1.77 -45.62
CA ALA A 265 -21.17 -2.76 -46.68
C ALA A 265 -22.42 -3.63 -46.96
N LYS A 266 -23.19 -4.00 -45.94
CA LYS A 266 -24.49 -4.66 -46.11
C LYS A 266 -25.49 -3.75 -46.81
N GLN A 267 -25.62 -2.50 -46.37
CA GLN A 267 -26.52 -1.53 -46.97
C GLN A 267 -26.14 -1.25 -48.43
N GLY A 268 -24.87 -1.01 -48.73
CA GLY A 268 -24.39 -0.87 -50.12
C GLY A 268 -24.63 -2.12 -50.98
N ALA A 269 -24.55 -3.33 -50.40
CA ALA A 269 -24.92 -4.57 -51.09
C ALA A 269 -26.45 -4.71 -51.29
N GLU A 270 -27.27 -4.14 -50.41
CA GLU A 270 -28.73 -4.10 -50.54
C GLU A 270 -29.18 -3.03 -51.54
N ASP A 271 -28.54 -1.86 -51.55
CA ASP A 271 -28.71 -0.81 -52.56
C ASP A 271 -28.28 -1.31 -53.94
N LEU A 272 -27.17 -2.06 -54.06
CA LEU A 272 -26.79 -2.76 -55.30
C LEU A 272 -27.82 -3.80 -55.72
N ARG A 273 -28.39 -4.59 -54.80
CA ARG A 273 -29.48 -5.54 -55.12
C ARG A 273 -30.75 -4.81 -55.56
N ASN A 274 -31.05 -3.64 -54.99
CA ASN A 274 -32.21 -2.82 -55.36
C ASN A 274 -31.99 -2.17 -56.73
N ALA A 275 -30.81 -1.61 -57.00
CA ALA A 275 -30.44 -1.11 -58.33
C ALA A 275 -30.46 -2.24 -59.39
N MET A 276 -30.05 -3.46 -59.05
CA MET A 276 -30.19 -4.64 -59.92
C MET A 276 -31.65 -5.03 -60.16
N ARG A 277 -32.52 -4.94 -59.14
CA ARG A 277 -33.98 -5.15 -59.29
C ARG A 277 -34.62 -4.05 -60.13
N ASP A 278 -34.24 -2.80 -59.95
CA ASP A 278 -34.78 -1.66 -60.69
C ASP A 278 -34.30 -1.64 -62.14
N THR A 279 -33.04 -2.02 -62.42
CA THR A 279 -32.55 -2.18 -63.79
C THR A 279 -33.16 -3.40 -64.47
N GLU A 280 -33.40 -4.51 -63.77
CA GLU A 280 -34.17 -5.64 -64.31
C GLU A 280 -35.65 -5.26 -64.52
N ALA A 281 -36.27 -4.48 -63.63
CA ALA A 281 -37.62 -3.97 -63.81
C ALA A 281 -37.72 -2.95 -64.96
N GLN A 282 -36.71 -2.10 -65.16
CA GLN A 282 -36.59 -1.23 -66.32
C GLN A 282 -36.41 -2.04 -67.61
N ARG A 283 -35.59 -3.10 -67.59
CA ARG A 283 -35.42 -4.06 -68.68
C ARG A 283 -36.72 -4.80 -69.01
N GLN A 284 -37.49 -5.23 -68.01
CA GLN A 284 -38.80 -5.85 -68.21
C GLN A 284 -39.83 -4.86 -68.75
N ARG A 285 -39.86 -3.62 -68.25
CA ARG A 285 -40.69 -2.53 -68.82
C ARG A 285 -40.28 -2.22 -70.27
N ALA A 286 -38.98 -2.23 -70.59
CA ALA A 286 -38.48 -2.04 -71.94
C ALA A 286 -38.84 -3.23 -72.87
N MET A 287 -38.78 -4.47 -72.38
CA MET A 287 -39.26 -5.65 -73.12
C MET A 287 -40.77 -5.60 -73.34
N GLN A 288 -41.56 -5.20 -72.35
CA GLN A 288 -43.01 -5.02 -72.48
C GLN A 288 -43.37 -3.86 -73.42
N ALA A 289 -42.61 -2.77 -73.41
CA ALA A 289 -42.75 -1.67 -74.36
C ALA A 289 -42.35 -2.10 -75.78
N ALA A 290 -41.30 -2.90 -75.93
CA ALA A 290 -40.85 -3.44 -77.22
C ALA A 290 -41.86 -4.44 -77.79
N SER A 291 -42.34 -5.41 -77.00
CA SER A 291 -43.34 -6.39 -77.46
C SER A 291 -44.71 -5.75 -77.69
N LYS A 292 -45.07 -4.71 -76.93
CA LYS A 292 -46.24 -3.87 -77.23
C LYS A 292 -46.05 -3.10 -78.55
N ALA A 293 -44.90 -2.46 -78.77
CA ALA A 293 -44.61 -1.76 -80.02
C ALA A 293 -44.52 -2.72 -81.22
N GLU A 294 -44.14 -3.98 -81.01
CA GLU A 294 -44.13 -5.03 -82.03
C GLU A 294 -45.56 -5.58 -82.30
N ALA A 295 -46.39 -5.70 -81.27
CA ALA A 295 -47.83 -5.95 -81.42
C ALA A 295 -48.54 -4.80 -82.15
N GLU A 296 -48.20 -3.54 -81.84
CA GLU A 296 -48.71 -2.35 -82.53
C GLU A 296 -48.21 -2.26 -83.98
N ARG A 297 -46.94 -2.62 -84.25
CA ARG A 297 -46.41 -2.73 -85.63
C ARG A 297 -47.09 -3.83 -86.43
N THR A 298 -47.28 -5.01 -85.85
CA THR A 298 -47.97 -6.12 -86.55
C THR A 298 -49.47 -5.86 -86.69
N ALA A 299 -50.11 -5.14 -85.77
CA ALA A 299 -51.47 -4.63 -85.94
C ALA A 299 -51.55 -3.57 -87.05
N ALA A 300 -50.60 -2.62 -87.10
CA ALA A 300 -50.52 -1.63 -88.16
C ALA A 300 -50.25 -2.26 -89.54
N GLN A 301 -49.40 -3.29 -89.61
CA GLN A 301 -49.16 -4.06 -90.85
C GLN A 301 -50.40 -4.85 -91.29
N ARG A 302 -51.17 -5.42 -90.35
CA ARG A 302 -52.48 -6.03 -90.68
C ARG A 302 -53.45 -5.00 -91.22
N ALA A 303 -53.63 -3.87 -90.53
CA ALA A 303 -54.48 -2.77 -90.98
C ALA A 303 -54.04 -2.19 -92.34
N GLN A 304 -52.74 -2.14 -92.62
CA GLN A 304 -52.21 -1.79 -93.95
C GLN A 304 -52.58 -2.84 -94.99
N SER A 305 -52.35 -4.14 -94.73
CA SER A 305 -52.73 -5.21 -95.66
C SER A 305 -54.25 -5.33 -95.88
N GLU A 306 -55.05 -4.98 -94.87
CA GLU A 306 -56.51 -4.92 -94.94
C GLU A 306 -56.95 -3.72 -95.80
N ALA A 307 -56.37 -2.54 -95.57
CA ALA A 307 -56.62 -1.34 -96.37
C ALA A 307 -56.15 -1.50 -97.84
N GLU A 308 -55.00 -2.14 -98.08
CA GLU A 308 -54.52 -2.49 -99.42
C GLU A 308 -55.47 -3.50 -100.09
N ALA A 309 -55.92 -4.52 -99.38
CA ALA A 309 -56.93 -5.45 -99.87
C ALA A 309 -58.29 -4.77 -100.12
N GLU A 310 -58.64 -3.71 -99.40
CA GLU A 310 -59.83 -2.89 -99.66
C GLU A 310 -59.66 -1.94 -100.84
N LEU A 311 -58.48 -1.35 -101.04
CA LEU A 311 -58.13 -0.58 -102.23
C LEU A 311 -58.14 -1.45 -103.49
N VAL A 312 -57.63 -2.68 -103.42
CA VAL A 312 -57.74 -3.67 -104.52
C VAL A 312 -59.21 -4.05 -104.77
N ARG A 313 -60.00 -4.30 -103.72
CA ARG A 313 -61.46 -4.53 -103.83
C ARG A 313 -62.23 -3.30 -104.33
N ALA A 314 -61.73 -2.09 -104.14
CA ALA A 314 -62.31 -0.86 -104.70
C ALA A 314 -61.94 -0.70 -106.19
N HIS A 315 -60.66 -0.90 -106.54
CA HIS A 315 -60.20 -0.87 -107.93
C HIS A 315 -60.85 -1.94 -108.81
N ALA A 316 -61.06 -3.16 -108.29
CA ALA A 316 -61.79 -4.20 -109.00
C ALA A 316 -63.22 -3.75 -109.35
N ARG A 317 -63.93 -3.10 -108.40
CA ARG A 317 -65.29 -2.58 -108.63
C ARG A 317 -65.34 -1.39 -109.59
N THR A 318 -64.31 -0.54 -109.65
CA THR A 318 -64.25 0.55 -110.64
C THR A 318 -63.85 0.06 -112.04
N GLU A 319 -62.98 -0.94 -112.14
CA GLU A 319 -62.68 -1.69 -113.37
C GLU A 319 -63.94 -2.39 -113.94
N GLU A 320 -64.72 -3.02 -113.08
CA GLU A 320 -65.94 -3.76 -113.44
C GLU A 320 -67.05 -2.80 -113.91
N ALA A 321 -67.33 -1.73 -113.16
CA ALA A 321 -68.25 -0.67 -113.57
C ALA A 321 -67.81 0.06 -114.86
N ALA A 322 -66.51 0.17 -115.14
CA ALA A 322 -66.01 0.70 -116.40
C ALA A 322 -66.32 -0.25 -117.58
N LYS A 323 -66.13 -1.56 -117.40
CA LYS A 323 -66.45 -2.58 -118.40
C LYS A 323 -67.96 -2.66 -118.67
N GLU A 324 -68.79 -2.54 -117.64
CA GLU A 324 -70.26 -2.44 -117.79
C GLU A 324 -70.67 -1.18 -118.56
N ARG A 325 -70.11 -0.01 -118.23
CA ARG A 325 -70.35 1.25 -118.95
C ARG A 325 -69.96 1.14 -120.43
N ASP A 326 -68.82 0.54 -120.73
CA ASP A 326 -68.29 0.48 -122.09
C ASP A 326 -69.02 -0.59 -122.93
N ALA A 327 -69.48 -1.68 -122.31
CA ALA A 327 -70.43 -2.62 -122.90
C ALA A 327 -71.79 -1.96 -123.20
N ALA A 328 -72.33 -1.16 -122.28
CA ALA A 328 -73.56 -0.40 -122.49
C ALA A 328 -73.41 0.64 -123.63
N GLN A 329 -72.25 1.29 -123.76
CA GLN A 329 -71.97 2.17 -124.91
C GLN A 329 -71.83 1.39 -126.23
N ALA A 330 -71.29 0.17 -126.22
CA ALA A 330 -71.24 -0.68 -127.41
C ALA A 330 -72.65 -1.11 -127.85
N GLN A 331 -73.51 -1.52 -126.91
CA GLN A 331 -74.91 -1.85 -127.17
C GLN A 331 -75.71 -0.64 -127.68
N ALA A 332 -75.52 0.55 -127.09
CA ALA A 332 -76.16 1.77 -127.57
C ALA A 332 -75.75 2.13 -129.01
N LYS A 333 -74.46 1.96 -129.36
CA LYS A 333 -73.94 2.19 -130.72
C LYS A 333 -74.50 1.18 -131.73
N ALA A 334 -74.62 -0.09 -131.34
CA ALA A 334 -75.26 -1.12 -132.16
C ALA A 334 -76.73 -0.78 -132.43
N ALA A 335 -77.50 -0.44 -131.38
CA ALA A 335 -78.90 -0.06 -131.52
C ALA A 335 -79.11 1.20 -132.40
N THR A 336 -78.19 2.17 -132.37
CA THR A 336 -78.24 3.30 -133.32
C THR A 336 -77.94 2.88 -134.76
N ALA A 337 -77.00 1.96 -134.98
CA ALA A 337 -76.70 1.46 -136.33
C ALA A 337 -77.88 0.67 -136.92
N GLU A 338 -78.51 -0.22 -136.13
CA GLU A 338 -79.72 -0.94 -136.52
C GLU A 338 -80.88 0.01 -136.85
N ARG A 339 -81.10 1.04 -136.03
CA ARG A 339 -82.11 2.08 -136.28
C ARG A 339 -81.85 2.82 -137.60
N ASP A 340 -80.59 3.16 -137.88
CA ASP A 340 -80.22 3.94 -139.06
C ASP A 340 -80.29 3.09 -140.35
N GLU A 341 -79.96 1.79 -140.26
CA GLU A 341 -80.18 0.81 -141.34
C GLU A 341 -81.67 0.59 -141.62
N LEU A 342 -82.51 0.48 -140.58
CA LEU A 342 -83.97 0.43 -140.72
C LEU A 342 -84.53 1.73 -141.33
N THR A 343 -83.97 2.88 -140.96
CA THR A 343 -84.37 4.19 -141.51
C THR A 343 -84.01 4.29 -142.99
N ALA A 344 -82.85 3.77 -143.42
CA ALA A 344 -82.50 3.66 -144.83
C ALA A 344 -83.50 2.79 -145.60
N LYS A 345 -83.83 1.60 -145.10
CA LYS A 345 -84.81 0.68 -145.72
C LYS A 345 -86.21 1.30 -145.86
N VAL A 346 -86.66 2.07 -144.88
CA VAL A 346 -87.94 2.81 -144.96
C VAL A 346 -87.88 3.92 -146.01
N ASN A 347 -86.75 4.64 -146.12
CA ASN A 347 -86.57 5.65 -147.17
C ASN A 347 -86.53 5.03 -148.58
N ASP A 348 -85.88 3.88 -148.77
CA ASP A 348 -85.87 3.16 -150.04
C ASP A 348 -87.27 2.69 -150.43
N GLN A 349 -88.04 2.14 -149.49
CA GLN A 349 -89.45 1.80 -149.71
C GLN A 349 -90.29 3.04 -150.06
N ALA A 350 -90.02 4.19 -149.43
CA ALA A 350 -90.68 5.46 -149.75
C ALA A 350 -90.24 6.04 -151.12
N VAL A 351 -89.08 5.66 -151.66
CA VAL A 351 -88.69 5.94 -153.06
C VAL A 351 -89.44 5.00 -154.01
N GLN A 352 -89.44 3.70 -153.73
CA GLN A 352 -90.13 2.69 -154.55
C GLN A 352 -91.64 2.96 -154.65
N LEU A 353 -92.29 3.34 -153.55
CA LEU A 353 -93.71 3.71 -153.54
C LEU A 353 -93.99 4.97 -154.39
N ARG A 354 -93.07 5.95 -154.42
CA ARG A 354 -93.20 7.13 -155.30
C ARG A 354 -93.01 6.75 -156.77
N GLN A 355 -92.04 5.89 -157.09
CA GLN A 355 -91.85 5.38 -158.46
C GLN A 355 -93.06 4.57 -158.94
N LEU A 356 -93.64 3.72 -158.08
CA LEU A 356 -94.87 2.99 -158.38
C LEU A 356 -96.05 3.94 -158.57
N ALA A 357 -96.29 4.89 -157.66
CA ALA A 357 -97.37 5.88 -157.78
C ALA A 357 -97.22 6.73 -159.05
N GLN A 358 -95.99 7.11 -159.42
CA GLN A 358 -95.71 7.83 -160.66
C GLN A 358 -95.98 6.96 -161.90
N SER A 359 -95.55 5.69 -161.91
CA SER A 359 -95.87 4.78 -163.02
C SER A 359 -97.37 4.50 -163.17
N VAL A 360 -98.13 4.50 -162.06
CA VAL A 360 -99.60 4.41 -162.08
C VAL A 360 -100.23 5.70 -162.61
N ALA A 361 -99.71 6.88 -162.25
CA ALA A 361 -100.16 8.15 -162.82
C ALA A 361 -99.88 8.25 -164.33
N GLU A 362 -98.71 7.78 -164.78
CA GLU A 362 -98.33 7.71 -166.19
C GLU A 362 -99.21 6.70 -166.97
N GLN A 363 -99.53 5.54 -166.39
CA GLN A 363 -100.48 4.59 -166.97
C GLN A 363 -101.91 5.14 -167.01
N GLN A 364 -102.35 5.87 -165.98
CA GLN A 364 -103.65 6.54 -165.96
C GLN A 364 -103.74 7.65 -167.01
N ALA A 365 -102.68 8.46 -167.16
CA ALA A 365 -102.59 9.49 -168.20
C ALA A 365 -102.60 8.88 -169.61
N ALA A 366 -101.90 7.76 -169.82
CA ALA A 366 -101.95 7.01 -171.08
C ALA A 366 -103.34 6.42 -171.35
N LEU A 367 -104.04 5.93 -170.33
CA LEU A 367 -105.41 5.43 -170.47
C LEU A 367 -106.43 6.55 -170.72
N THR A 368 -106.25 7.76 -170.18
CA THR A 368 -107.09 8.91 -170.53
C THR A 368 -106.80 9.39 -171.96
N ALA A 369 -105.53 9.45 -172.38
CA ALA A 369 -105.18 9.77 -173.76
C ALA A 369 -105.77 8.75 -174.76
N LEU A 370 -105.65 7.46 -174.49
CA LEU A 370 -106.28 6.40 -175.30
C LEU A 370 -107.80 6.44 -175.28
N ALA A 371 -108.43 6.95 -174.21
CA ALA A 371 -109.88 7.17 -174.15
C ALA A 371 -110.32 8.38 -175.00
N GLU A 372 -109.55 9.47 -174.96
CA GLU A 372 -109.74 10.67 -175.78
C GLU A 372 -109.51 10.36 -177.27
N GLU A 373 -108.43 9.64 -177.62
CA GLU A 373 -108.18 9.13 -178.97
C GLU A 373 -109.29 8.20 -179.45
N ARG A 374 -109.76 7.28 -178.60
CA ARG A 374 -110.89 6.39 -178.94
C ARG A 374 -112.17 7.16 -179.20
N ASP A 375 -112.48 8.17 -178.39
CA ASP A 375 -113.74 8.92 -178.53
C ASP A 375 -113.67 9.99 -179.63
N ALA A 376 -112.48 10.52 -179.95
CA ALA A 376 -112.20 11.23 -181.19
C ALA A 376 -112.38 10.30 -182.41
N ALA A 377 -111.76 9.12 -182.40
CA ALA A 377 -111.90 8.11 -183.46
C ALA A 377 -113.33 7.60 -183.60
N ARG A 378 -114.15 7.60 -182.53
CA ARG A 378 -115.60 7.35 -182.61
C ARG A 378 -116.36 8.53 -183.20
N ALA A 379 -116.04 9.76 -182.80
CA ALA A 379 -116.62 10.95 -183.42
C ALA A 379 -116.25 11.09 -184.91
N GLU A 380 -115.13 10.51 -185.34
CA GLU A 380 -114.74 10.41 -186.75
C GLU A 380 -115.35 9.18 -187.44
N ALA A 381 -115.42 8.01 -186.79
CA ALA A 381 -116.14 6.85 -187.32
C ALA A 381 -117.64 7.12 -187.51
N ASP A 382 -118.27 7.91 -186.63
CA ASP A 382 -119.66 8.34 -186.77
C ASP A 382 -119.82 9.54 -187.74
N ARG A 383 -118.74 10.20 -188.16
CA ARG A 383 -118.76 11.13 -189.31
C ARG A 383 -118.58 10.37 -190.64
N ALA A 384 -117.64 9.42 -190.68
CA ALA A 384 -117.44 8.51 -191.80
C ALA A 384 -118.68 7.63 -192.06
N ARG A 385 -119.34 7.10 -191.03
CA ARG A 385 -120.63 6.38 -191.17
C ARG A 385 -121.69 7.24 -191.82
N ARG A 386 -121.88 8.49 -191.38
CA ARG A 386 -122.85 9.41 -192.01
C ARG A 386 -122.50 9.78 -193.46
N GLN A 387 -121.24 9.63 -193.90
CA GLN A 387 -120.83 9.74 -195.31
C GLN A 387 -121.01 8.42 -196.09
N ILE A 388 -120.83 7.27 -195.43
CA ILE A 388 -121.01 5.92 -196.02
C ILE A 388 -122.50 5.57 -196.16
N ASP A 389 -123.35 5.95 -195.20
CA ASP A 389 -124.81 5.77 -195.26
C ASP A 389 -125.42 6.53 -196.44
N GLN A 390 -124.83 7.67 -196.84
CA GLN A 390 -125.18 8.39 -198.08
C GLN A 390 -124.76 7.65 -199.36
N PHE A 391 -123.78 6.74 -199.29
CA PHE A 391 -123.25 6.01 -200.45
C PHE A 391 -123.74 4.56 -200.56
N THR A 392 -124.12 3.90 -199.46
CA THR A 392 -124.31 2.44 -199.41
C THR A 392 -125.73 1.97 -199.05
N HIS A 393 -126.69 2.89 -198.87
CA HIS A 393 -128.13 2.54 -198.91
C HIS A 393 -128.83 2.87 -200.24
N SER A 394 -128.03 3.05 -201.29
CA SER A 394 -128.44 2.72 -202.66
C SER A 394 -128.37 1.21 -202.96
N THR A 395 -127.70 0.40 -202.11
CA THR A 395 -127.40 -1.02 -202.38
C THR A 395 -127.62 -1.96 -201.18
N LEU A 396 -128.89 -2.34 -201.00
CA LEU A 396 -129.39 -3.71 -200.72
C LEU A 396 -128.66 -4.62 -199.67
N SER A 397 -129.37 -4.82 -198.55
CA SER A 397 -129.86 -6.14 -198.04
C SER A 397 -128.97 -7.40 -197.97
N SER A 398 -128.91 -8.08 -196.80
CA SER A 398 -129.29 -9.52 -196.60
C SER A 398 -128.70 -10.26 -195.33
N VAL A 399 -129.36 -10.11 -194.17
CA VAL A 399 -129.52 -11.11 -193.04
C VAL A 399 -128.25 -11.61 -192.24
N PRO A 400 -128.24 -12.59 -191.26
CA PRO A 400 -127.66 -12.37 -189.90
C PRO A 400 -126.77 -13.56 -189.35
N PRO A 401 -126.69 -13.99 -188.04
CA PRO A 401 -126.79 -13.36 -186.68
C PRO A 401 -125.68 -13.77 -185.62
N GLY A 402 -125.45 -12.94 -184.58
CA GLY A 402 -125.01 -13.34 -183.19
C GLY A 402 -123.54 -13.78 -182.93
N GLY A 403 -123.02 -13.91 -181.69
CA GLY A 403 -123.47 -13.42 -180.36
C GLY A 403 -122.87 -14.16 -179.12
N ARG A 404 -122.83 -13.50 -177.93
CA ARG A 404 -122.64 -14.05 -176.52
C ARG A 404 -121.22 -14.53 -176.08
N MET A 405 -120.83 -14.76 -174.79
CA MET A 405 -121.19 -14.29 -173.41
C MET A 405 -120.20 -14.84 -172.31
N ALA A 406 -120.19 -14.24 -171.10
CA ALA A 406 -120.08 -14.85 -169.73
C ALA A 406 -118.77 -15.36 -169.05
N GLY A 407 -118.73 -15.21 -167.70
CA GLY A 407 -117.97 -16.00 -166.69
C GLY A 407 -116.60 -15.47 -166.24
N GLY A 408 -116.13 -15.59 -164.98
CA GLY A 408 -116.76 -16.00 -163.69
C GLY A 408 -115.82 -16.81 -162.74
N GLY A 409 -115.81 -16.56 -161.40
CA GLY A 409 -115.22 -17.49 -160.41
C GLY A 409 -114.57 -16.91 -159.12
N THR A 410 -114.64 -17.67 -158.01
CA THR A 410 -113.92 -17.55 -156.70
C THR A 410 -113.54 -18.97 -156.20
N PRO A 411 -112.65 -19.19 -155.19
CA PRO A 411 -113.08 -19.32 -153.76
C PRO A 411 -111.96 -19.00 -152.70
N ALA A 412 -112.12 -19.39 -151.41
CA ALA A 412 -111.18 -19.04 -150.30
C ALA A 412 -110.97 -20.12 -149.16
N PRO A 413 -111.01 -19.87 -147.81
CA PRO A 413 -109.80 -20.02 -146.95
C PRO A 413 -109.91 -20.80 -145.59
N PRO A 414 -108.77 -21.14 -144.92
CA PRO A 414 -108.68 -21.73 -143.56
C PRO A 414 -108.10 -20.79 -142.44
N ALA A 415 -107.92 -21.27 -141.19
CA ALA A 415 -107.41 -20.51 -140.01
C ALA A 415 -106.81 -21.39 -138.86
N GLY A 416 -106.24 -20.80 -137.77
CA GLY A 416 -105.85 -21.54 -136.53
C GLY A 416 -105.03 -20.79 -135.43
N HIS A 417 -105.20 -21.17 -134.13
CA HIS A 417 -104.57 -20.69 -132.84
C HIS A 417 -104.43 -21.90 -131.84
N PRO A 418 -104.30 -21.87 -130.47
CA PRO A 418 -104.01 -20.82 -129.43
C PRO A 418 -103.14 -21.22 -128.16
N TYR A 419 -102.98 -20.29 -127.18
CA TYR A 419 -102.82 -20.44 -125.68
C TYR A 419 -101.59 -21.06 -124.92
N ALA A 420 -101.29 -20.48 -123.72
CA ALA A 420 -101.02 -21.09 -122.38
C ALA A 420 -99.64 -20.99 -121.62
N ALA A 421 -99.68 -20.30 -120.45
CA ALA A 421 -99.10 -20.51 -119.08
C ALA A 421 -97.69 -21.09 -118.74
N GLY A 422 -97.04 -20.56 -117.66
CA GLY A 422 -95.90 -21.18 -116.92
C GLY A 422 -95.29 -20.34 -115.75
N MET A 423 -94.85 -20.98 -114.64
CA MET A 423 -94.22 -20.45 -113.38
C MET A 423 -93.54 -21.64 -112.63
N PRO A 424 -92.85 -21.57 -111.44
CA PRO A 424 -92.10 -20.53 -110.66
C PRO A 424 -90.57 -20.93 -110.61
N PRO A 425 -89.71 -20.79 -109.56
CA PRO A 425 -89.64 -20.05 -108.25
C PRO A 425 -88.38 -19.12 -108.17
N GLY A 426 -87.66 -18.77 -107.07
CA GLY A 426 -87.76 -19.03 -105.61
C GLY A 426 -86.63 -18.38 -104.74
N PRO A 427 -86.84 -18.05 -103.44
CA PRO A 427 -85.84 -17.57 -102.44
C PRO A 427 -85.44 -18.69 -101.43
N PRO A 428 -84.78 -18.49 -100.23
CA PRO A 428 -84.15 -17.33 -99.53
C PRO A 428 -82.64 -17.64 -99.19
N PRO A 429 -81.99 -17.35 -98.01
CA PRO A 429 -82.10 -16.32 -96.93
C PRO A 429 -80.78 -15.50 -96.69
N ALA A 430 -80.60 -14.47 -95.85
CA ALA A 430 -81.30 -13.85 -94.69
C ALA A 430 -80.84 -14.26 -93.25
N GLY A 431 -80.61 -13.26 -92.38
CA GLY A 431 -80.19 -13.37 -90.95
C GLY A 431 -78.80 -12.74 -90.67
N GLY A 432 -78.48 -12.15 -89.51
CA GLY A 432 -79.27 -11.79 -88.31
C GLY A 432 -78.34 -11.25 -87.18
N PRO A 433 -78.70 -10.22 -86.37
CA PRO A 433 -77.81 -9.61 -85.36
C PRO A 433 -78.15 -9.95 -83.88
N VAL A 434 -77.43 -9.31 -82.93
CA VAL A 434 -77.73 -9.11 -81.47
C VAL A 434 -77.66 -10.36 -80.52
N PRO A 435 -77.64 -10.22 -79.17
CA PRO A 435 -76.74 -9.38 -78.33
C PRO A 435 -76.35 -9.97 -76.93
N ALA A 436 -75.57 -9.16 -76.17
CA ALA A 436 -75.72 -8.89 -74.71
C ALA A 436 -75.35 -9.93 -73.62
N GLY A 437 -75.15 -9.39 -72.40
CA GLY A 437 -74.85 -10.10 -71.14
C GLY A 437 -73.36 -10.08 -70.78
N GLY A 438 -72.94 -9.75 -69.55
CA GLY A 438 -73.67 -9.30 -68.35
C GLY A 438 -72.69 -9.27 -67.14
N PRO A 439 -72.87 -8.41 -66.11
CA PRO A 439 -71.74 -8.05 -65.22
C PRO A 439 -71.93 -8.41 -63.73
N VAL A 440 -70.99 -7.87 -62.92
CA VAL A 440 -71.15 -7.38 -61.52
C VAL A 440 -70.62 -8.29 -60.37
N PRO A 441 -70.11 -7.73 -59.24
CA PRO A 441 -69.21 -8.44 -58.30
C PRO A 441 -69.61 -8.37 -56.81
N SER A 442 -68.77 -8.92 -55.92
CA SER A 442 -68.60 -8.58 -54.48
C SER A 442 -67.33 -9.25 -53.93
N GLY A 443 -66.67 -8.83 -52.84
CA GLY A 443 -66.88 -7.70 -51.93
C GLY A 443 -65.87 -7.74 -50.76
N ALA A 444 -65.75 -6.67 -49.96
CA ALA A 444 -65.01 -6.63 -48.69
C ALA A 444 -66.02 -6.49 -47.51
N PRO A 445 -65.66 -6.73 -46.21
CA PRO A 445 -64.97 -5.69 -45.42
C PRO A 445 -64.15 -6.10 -44.16
N ALA A 446 -63.26 -5.18 -43.73
CA ALA A 446 -62.95 -4.69 -42.36
C ALA A 446 -62.55 -5.62 -41.14
N PRO A 447 -61.88 -5.08 -40.08
CA PRO A 447 -61.22 -5.84 -39.00
C PRO A 447 -61.73 -5.54 -37.55
N ASN A 448 -61.16 -6.20 -36.52
CA ASN A 448 -61.24 -5.75 -35.10
C ASN A 448 -60.26 -6.50 -34.13
N GLY A 449 -59.89 -5.87 -32.99
CA GLY A 449 -59.61 -6.58 -31.71
C GLY A 449 -58.19 -6.58 -31.07
N SER A 450 -58.13 -6.09 -29.82
CA SER A 450 -57.11 -6.30 -28.74
C SER A 450 -57.87 -6.41 -27.39
N PRO A 451 -57.30 -6.48 -26.15
CA PRO A 451 -55.91 -6.67 -25.64
C PRO A 451 -55.80 -7.71 -24.47
N LEU A 452 -54.71 -7.66 -23.64
CA LEU A 452 -54.58 -7.95 -22.17
C LEU A 452 -53.40 -8.88 -21.74
N GLY A 453 -52.82 -8.63 -20.54
CA GLY A 453 -52.01 -9.62 -19.77
C GLY A 453 -50.86 -9.07 -18.90
N ALA A 454 -50.84 -9.38 -17.59
CA ALA A 454 -49.73 -9.16 -16.62
C ALA A 454 -49.86 -10.16 -15.42
N PRO A 455 -48.79 -10.47 -14.65
CA PRO A 455 -48.79 -10.10 -13.21
C PRO A 455 -47.39 -9.90 -12.53
N VAL A 456 -47.40 -9.58 -11.22
CA VAL A 456 -46.30 -9.35 -10.24
C VAL A 456 -46.81 -9.70 -8.81
N PRO A 457 -46.07 -9.64 -7.66
CA PRO A 457 -44.68 -9.23 -7.34
C PRO A 457 -43.92 -10.23 -6.40
N VAL A 458 -42.81 -9.82 -5.72
CA VAL A 458 -42.44 -10.17 -4.30
C VAL A 458 -41.26 -9.31 -3.78
N ASN A 459 -41.18 -9.08 -2.45
CA ASN A 459 -40.17 -8.34 -1.66
C ASN A 459 -40.34 -8.77 -0.15
N PRO A 460 -39.60 -8.33 0.91
CA PRO A 460 -38.44 -7.41 1.10
C PRO A 460 -37.23 -8.21 1.72
N PRO A 461 -36.46 -7.89 2.81
CA PRO A 461 -36.29 -6.68 3.68
C PRO A 461 -34.87 -6.29 4.22
N ARG A 462 -34.76 -5.02 4.67
CA ARG A 462 -34.00 -4.45 5.84
C ARG A 462 -32.50 -4.74 6.09
N GLN A 463 -31.74 -3.64 6.30
CA GLN A 463 -31.04 -3.40 7.59
C GLN A 463 -30.60 -1.92 7.80
N SER A 464 -30.52 -1.47 9.07
CA SER A 464 -29.96 -0.16 9.50
C SER A 464 -29.70 -0.12 11.02
N PRO A 465 -28.61 0.51 11.49
CA PRO A 465 -28.60 1.42 12.65
C PRO A 465 -27.93 2.79 12.29
N GLY A 466 -27.94 3.87 13.08
CA GLY A 466 -28.28 4.07 14.50
C GLY A 466 -27.02 4.39 15.34
N ARG A 467 -26.44 5.61 15.29
CA ARG A 467 -26.81 6.86 16.00
C ARG A 467 -26.68 6.79 17.54
N VAL A 468 -25.54 7.23 18.08
CA VAL A 468 -25.34 7.57 19.51
C VAL A 468 -24.39 8.79 19.64
N ASN A 469 -24.60 9.57 20.70
CA ASN A 469 -23.87 10.69 21.34
C ASN A 469 -22.35 10.85 21.05
N GLY A 470 -21.72 12.01 21.24
CA GLY A 470 -22.15 13.24 21.93
C GLY A 470 -21.51 13.38 23.33
N ALA A 471 -20.42 14.14 23.43
CA ALA A 471 -19.77 14.53 24.68
C ALA A 471 -18.89 15.76 24.47
N ASP A 472 -19.15 16.83 25.21
CA ASP A 472 -18.27 17.99 25.32
C ASP A 472 -17.02 17.64 26.13
N ARG A 473 -15.87 18.19 25.74
CA ARG A 473 -14.70 18.28 26.63
C ARG A 473 -13.81 19.46 26.27
N GLU A 474 -14.09 20.59 26.90
CA GLU A 474 -13.07 21.62 27.12
C GLU A 474 -12.02 21.05 28.07
N ASP A 475 -10.73 21.20 27.74
CA ASP A 475 -9.62 20.96 28.67
C ASP A 475 -8.66 22.17 28.57
N PRO A 476 -8.81 23.19 29.44
CA PRO A 476 -7.83 24.26 29.58
C PRO A 476 -6.63 23.80 30.43
N LEU A 477 -5.64 24.69 30.60
CA LEU A 477 -4.40 24.54 31.38
C LEU A 477 -3.22 23.85 30.68
N PHE A 478 -2.40 24.66 30.00
CA PHE A 478 -0.96 24.55 30.16
C PHE A 478 -0.34 25.95 30.30
N THR A 479 0.24 26.24 31.47
CA THR A 479 0.86 27.52 31.84
C THR A 479 2.22 27.26 32.48
N GLY A 480 3.22 28.06 32.12
CA GLY A 480 4.65 27.81 32.36
C GLY A 480 5.37 27.82 31.00
N PRO A 481 6.52 28.50 30.83
CA PRO A 481 7.62 28.68 31.78
C PRO A 481 7.38 29.68 32.93
#